data_AF-A0A1Z9AV04-F1
#
_entry.id   AF-A0A1Z9AV04-F1
#
_cell.length_a   1.000
_cell.length_b   1.000
_cell.length_c   1.000
_cell.angle_alpha   90.00
_cell.angle_beta   90.00
_cell.angle_gamma   90.00
#
_symmetry.space_group_name_H-M   'P 1'
#
loop_
_entity.id
_entity.type
_entity.pdbx_description
1 polymer ?
#
loop_
_entity_poly.entity_id
_entity_poly.type
_entity_poly.pdbx_seq_one_letter_code
_entity_poly.pdbx_strand_id
1 'polypeptide(L)' 'MARHRQGEEPSNHFRSDRFLLRDGSWYFHTRENTWQGPFSTKRDAGQGLARYLRGVSAA' A
#
# COMPACT_ATOMS: atom_id res chain seq x y z
N MET A 1 8.43 2.96 15.63
CA MET A 1 7.82 3.70 16.74
C MET A 1 6.96 4.80 16.16
N ALA A 2 5.63 4.73 16.29
CA ALA A 2 4.75 5.78 15.81
C ALA A 2 4.96 7.04 16.67
N ARG A 3 5.27 8.17 16.05
CA ARG A 3 5.46 9.43 16.76
C ARG A 3 4.10 10.12 16.89
N HIS A 4 3.49 10.01 18.07
CA HIS A 4 2.25 10.70 18.42
C HIS A 4 2.51 12.21 18.62
N ARG A 5 1.49 13.06 18.43
CA ARG A 5 1.61 14.48 18.80
C ARG A 5 1.63 14.62 20.32
N GLN A 6 2.22 15.70 20.82
CA GLN A 6 2.21 15.99 22.25
C GLN A 6 0.78 16.13 22.75
N GLY A 7 0.42 15.34 23.77
CA GLY A 7 -0.93 15.30 24.36
C GLY A 7 -1.88 14.27 23.73
N GLU A 8 -1.47 13.53 22.70
CA GLU A 8 -2.25 12.40 22.19
C GLU A 8 -1.90 11.11 22.94
N GLU A 9 -2.92 10.42 23.43
CA GLU A 9 -2.77 9.07 23.98
C GLU A 9 -2.28 8.09 22.90
N PRO A 10 -1.39 7.16 23.25
CA PRO A 10 -0.89 6.17 22.30
C PRO A 10 -2.04 5.27 21.83
N SER A 11 -2.47 5.47 20.59
CA SER A 11 -3.47 4.62 19.94
C SER A 11 -2.81 3.75 18.86
N ASN A 12 -3.05 2.44 18.94
CA ASN A 12 -2.61 1.50 17.92
C ASN A 12 -3.61 1.50 16.76
N HIS A 13 -3.46 2.43 15.82
CA HIS A 13 -4.30 2.46 14.63
C HIS A 13 -4.00 1.25 13.74
N PHE A 14 -4.99 0.37 13.55
CA PHE A 14 -4.88 -0.66 12.53
C PHE A 14 -4.72 -0.03 11.15
N ARG A 15 -3.64 -0.38 10.46
CA ARG A 15 -3.38 0.01 9.08
C ARG A 15 -3.36 -1.28 8.27
N SER A 16 -4.39 -1.50 7.45
CA SER A 16 -4.39 -2.61 6.49
C SER A 16 -3.18 -2.52 5.58
N ASP A 17 -2.56 -3.67 5.28
CA ASP A 17 -1.53 -3.75 4.25
C ASP A 17 -2.14 -3.31 2.90
N ARG A 18 -1.32 -2.72 2.02
CA ARG A 18 -1.77 -2.25 0.70
C ARG A 18 -1.87 -3.37 -0.32
N PHE A 19 -1.53 -4.61 0.05
CA PHE A 19 -1.54 -5.77 -0.84
C PHE A 19 -2.68 -6.72 -0.52
N LEU A 20 -3.31 -7.27 -1.56
CA LEU A 20 -4.25 -8.38 -1.42
C LEU A 20 -3.93 -9.51 -2.40
N LEU A 21 -4.32 -10.72 -2.02
CA LEU A 21 -4.35 -11.90 -2.88
C LEU A 21 -5.81 -12.23 -3.17
N ARG A 22 -6.19 -12.23 -4.45
CA ARG A 22 -7.54 -12.58 -4.90
C ARG A 22 -7.42 -13.50 -6.10
N ASP A 23 -8.13 -14.62 -6.06
CA ASP A 23 -8.19 -15.60 -7.15
C ASP A 23 -6.79 -16.03 -7.65
N GLY A 24 -5.85 -16.25 -6.70
CA GLY A 24 -4.47 -16.64 -7.00
C GLY A 24 -3.56 -15.51 -7.53
N SER A 25 -4.10 -14.30 -7.66
CA SER A 25 -3.38 -13.13 -8.19
C SER A 25 -3.18 -12.04 -7.14
N TRP A 26 -2.02 -11.40 -7.16
CA TRP A 26 -1.68 -10.31 -6.27
C TRP A 26 -2.09 -8.96 -6.83
N TYR A 27 -2.53 -8.06 -5.94
CA TYR A 27 -2.92 -6.69 -6.26
C TYR A 27 -2.39 -5.74 -5.19
N PHE A 28 -2.28 -4.45 -5.53
CA PHE A 28 -2.10 -3.40 -4.54
C PHE A 28 -3.15 -2.29 -4.67
N HIS A 29 -3.52 -1.68 -3.54
CA HIS A 29 -4.46 -0.56 -3.48
C HIS A 29 -3.73 0.78 -3.52
N THR A 30 -4.26 1.72 -4.28
CA THR A 30 -3.78 3.11 -4.35
C THR A 30 -4.58 4.01 -3.40
N ARG A 31 -4.24 5.31 -3.32
CA ARG A 31 -5.04 6.28 -2.53
C ARG A 31 -6.27 6.74 -3.27
N GLU A 32 -6.29 6.55 -4.58
CA GLU A 32 -7.34 6.90 -5.52
C GLU A 32 -8.44 5.82 -5.59
N ASN A 33 -8.47 4.91 -4.62
CA ASN A 33 -9.37 3.76 -4.56
C ASN A 33 -9.28 2.81 -5.77
N THR A 34 -8.10 2.68 -6.37
CA THR A 34 -7.87 1.74 -7.48
C THR A 34 -7.06 0.53 -7.04
N TRP A 35 -7.36 -0.63 -7.64
CA TRP A 35 -6.62 -1.88 -7.46
C TRP A 35 -5.73 -2.12 -8.68
N GLN A 36 -4.42 -2.12 -8.47
CA GLN A 36 -3.45 -2.36 -9.53
C GLN A 36 -3.00 -3.82 -9.51
N GLY A 37 -2.96 -4.44 -10.68
CA GLY A 37 -2.65 -5.85 -10.89
C GLY A 37 -3.35 -6.37 -12.15
N PRO A 38 -3.45 -7.70 -12.34
CA PRO A 38 -2.92 -8.76 -11.48
C PRO A 38 -1.40 -8.91 -11.55
N PHE A 39 -0.81 -9.41 -10.47
CA PHE A 39 0.59 -9.79 -10.38
C PHE A 39 0.74 -11.25 -9.97
N SER A 40 1.73 -11.95 -10.52
CA SER A 40 1.97 -13.37 -10.20
C SER A 40 2.46 -13.59 -8.77
N THR A 41 3.23 -12.64 -8.22
CA THR A 41 3.76 -12.73 -6.85
C THR A 41 3.59 -11.41 -6.09
N LYS A 42 3.60 -11.48 -4.75
CA LYS A 42 3.60 -10.27 -3.89
C LYS A 42 4.80 -9.36 -4.18
N ARG A 43 5.95 -9.94 -4.56
CA ARG A 43 7.16 -9.20 -4.95
C ARG A 43 6.94 -8.39 -6.23
N ASP A 44 6.25 -8.95 -7.23
CA ASP A 44 5.96 -8.26 -8.48
C ASP A 44 4.99 -7.09 -8.25
N ALA A 45 3.97 -7.31 -7.41
CA ALA A 45 3.09 -6.23 -6.95
C ALA A 45 3.88 -5.10 -6.24
N GLY A 46 4.87 -5.45 -5.42
CA GLY A 46 5.76 -4.49 -4.77
C GLY A 46 6.60 -3.66 -5.76
N GLN A 47 7.13 -4.30 -6.82
CA GLN A 47 7.83 -3.58 -7.90
C GLN A 47 6.89 -2.65 -8.67
N GLY A 48 5.65 -3.10 -8.93
CA GLY A 48 4.60 -2.29 -9.54
C GLY A 48 4.25 -1.06 -8.71
N LEU A 49 4.08 -1.22 -7.39
CA LEU A 49 3.85 -0.12 -6.46
C LEU A 49 5.01 0.88 -6.47
N ALA A 50 6.26 0.42 -6.47
CA ALA A 50 7.42 1.31 -6.53
C ALA A 50 7.45 2.13 -7.83
N ARG A 51 7.05 1.55 -8.97
CA ARG A 51 6.89 2.28 -10.24
C ARG A 51 5.76 3.31 -10.17
N TYR A 52 4.60 2.92 -9.62
CA TYR A 52 3.45 3.81 -9.45
C TYR A 52 3.82 5.05 -8.62
N LEU A 53 4.47 4.85 -7.47
CA LEU A 53 4.87 5.96 -6.59
C LEU A 53 5.88 6.91 -7.26
N ARG A 54 6.78 6.39 -8.10
CA ARG A 54 7.70 7.25 -8.88
C ARG A 54 6.97 8.12 -9.89
N GLY A 55 5.91 7.61 -10.52
CA GLY A 55 5.09 8.39 -11.46
C GLY A 55 4.25 9.47 -10.76
N VAL A 56 3.70 9.17 -9.59
CA VAL A 56 2.86 10.13 -8.83
C VAL A 56 3.68 11.21 -8.13
N SER A 57 4.89 10.90 -7.65
CA SER A 57 5.76 11.89 -6.97
C SER A 57 6.46 12.86 -7.92
N ALA A 58 6.37 12.64 -9.24
CA ALA A 58 7.01 13.46 -10.27
C ALA A 58 6.04 14.49 -10.90
N ALA A 59 4.80 14.56 -10.42
CA ALA A 59 3.77 15.53 -10.81
C ALA A 59 3.49 16.51 -9.67
#